data_AF-A0A9Q1MU80-F1
#
_entry.id   AF-A0A9Q1MU80-F1
#
_cell.length_a   1.000
_cell.length_b   1.000
_cell.length_c   1.000
_cell.angle_alpha   90.00
_cell.angle_beta   90.00
_cell.angle_gamma   90.00
#
_symmetry.space_group_name_H-M   'P 1'
#
loop_
_entity.id
_entity.type
_entity.pdbx_description
1 polymer ?
#
loop_
_entity_poly.entity_id
_entity_poly.type
_entity_poly.pdbx_seq_one_letter_code
_entity_poly.pdbx_strand_id
1 'polypeptide(L)'
;MLGLAKRVGALFLITSTSEVYGDPLQHPQVETYWGNVNPIGVRSCYDEGKRTAETLAMDQRGLNVEALRKQPLIVYGDGKQTRSFQYVSDLVEGLMRLMEGNHVGPFNLGNPGEFTMLELAKVI
;
A
#
# COMPACT_ATOMS: atom_id res chain seq x y z
N MET A 1 10.41 -15.97 -3.75
CA MET A 1 9.46 -15.75 -4.86
C MET A 1 10.03 -14.90 -5.99
N LEU A 2 10.54 -13.68 -5.74
CA LEU A 2 11.14 -12.83 -6.79
C LEU A 2 12.24 -13.53 -7.62
N GLY A 3 13.21 -14.16 -6.97
CA GLY A 3 14.25 -14.92 -7.69
C GLY A 3 13.74 -16.14 -8.46
N LEU A 4 12.60 -16.73 -8.04
CA LEU A 4 11.93 -17.80 -8.80
C LEU A 4 11.25 -17.22 -10.03
N ALA A 5 10.50 -16.13 -9.88
CA ALA A 5 9.83 -15.43 -10.99
C ALA A 5 10.85 -15.02 -12.06
N LYS A 6 11.98 -14.43 -11.65
CA LYS A 6 13.09 -14.11 -12.56
C LYS A 6 13.66 -15.33 -13.28
N ARG A 7 13.85 -16.45 -12.56
CA ARG A 7 14.42 -17.69 -13.12
C ARG A 7 13.52 -18.32 -14.18
N VAL A 8 12.20 -18.26 -13.99
CA VAL A 8 11.24 -18.91 -14.89
C VAL A 8 10.58 -17.94 -15.87
N GLY A 9 10.96 -16.66 -15.84
CA GLY A 9 10.35 -15.62 -16.67
C GLY A 9 8.88 -15.33 -16.35
N ALA A 10 8.44 -15.59 -15.11
CA ALA A 10 7.05 -15.36 -14.71
C ALA A 10 6.79 -13.88 -14.38
N LEU A 11 5.59 -13.43 -14.71
CA LEU A 11 5.06 -12.17 -14.20
C LEU A 11 4.90 -12.28 -12.68
N PHE A 12 5.25 -11.20 -11.97
CA PHE A 12 5.18 -11.14 -10.52
C PHE A 12 4.35 -9.94 -10.09
N LEU A 13 3.28 -10.21 -9.35
CA LEU A 13 2.45 -9.22 -8.68
C LEU A 13 2.67 -9.35 -7.17
N ILE A 14 2.86 -8.22 -6.50
CA ILE A 14 2.94 -8.15 -5.04
C ILE A 14 1.70 -7.46 -4.48
N THR A 15 1.07 -8.07 -3.49
CA THR A 15 -0.03 -7.45 -2.74
C THR A 15 0.58 -6.59 -1.62
N SER A 16 0.71 -5.29 -1.89
CA SER A 16 1.12 -4.31 -0.89
C SER A 16 -0.05 -3.91 0.03
N THR A 17 -0.03 -2.71 0.63
CA THR A 17 -1.00 -2.25 1.62
C THR A 17 -1.08 -0.73 1.65
N SER A 18 -2.22 -0.16 2.02
CA SER A 18 -2.34 1.29 2.26
C SER A 18 -1.50 1.78 3.44
N GLU A 19 -1.06 0.87 4.32
CA GLU A 19 -0.15 1.20 5.44
C GLU A 19 1.22 1.73 4.99
N VAL A 20 1.62 1.52 3.71
CA VAL A 20 2.82 2.16 3.17
C VAL A 20 2.72 3.69 3.16
N TYR A 21 1.50 4.24 3.23
CA TYR A 21 1.23 5.67 3.38
C TYR A 21 1.29 6.17 4.84
N GLY A 22 1.20 5.29 5.84
CA GLY A 22 1.29 5.62 7.26
C GLY A 22 0.19 6.56 7.76
N ASP A 23 0.59 7.71 8.34
CA ASP A 23 -0.25 8.80 8.82
C ASP A 23 -0.36 9.86 7.70
N PRO A 24 -1.22 9.69 6.69
CA PRO A 24 -1.14 10.50 5.51
C PRO A 24 -1.38 11.98 5.82
N LEU A 25 -0.49 12.82 5.31
CA LEU A 25 -0.65 14.29 5.32
C LEU A 25 -1.40 14.79 4.08
N GLN A 26 -1.78 13.87 3.19
CA GLN A 26 -2.48 14.11 1.94
C GLN A 26 -3.77 13.29 1.87
N HIS A 27 -4.82 13.87 1.29
CA HIS A 27 -6.10 13.21 1.08
C HIS A 27 -6.73 13.62 -0.27
N PRO A 28 -7.10 12.68 -1.16
CA PRO A 28 -6.89 11.23 -1.04
C PRO A 28 -5.42 10.84 -1.23
N GLN A 29 -5.06 9.63 -0.82
CA GLN A 29 -3.72 9.08 -1.02
C GLN A 29 -3.61 8.55 -2.45
N VAL A 30 -2.70 9.13 -3.23
CA VAL A 30 -2.38 8.68 -4.59
C VAL A 30 -1.04 7.96 -4.59
N GLU A 31 -0.78 7.15 -5.59
CA GLU A 31 0.39 6.27 -5.68
C GLU A 31 1.73 7.02 -5.74
N THR A 32 1.71 8.29 -6.13
CA THR A 32 2.90 9.16 -6.11
C THR A 32 3.20 9.73 -4.72
N TYR A 33 2.30 9.59 -3.74
CA TYR A 33 2.54 10.01 -2.37
C TYR A 33 3.50 9.06 -1.67
N TRP A 34 4.51 9.61 -1.00
CA TRP A 34 5.60 8.84 -0.40
C TRP A 34 5.22 8.13 0.91
N GLY A 35 4.17 8.60 1.58
CA GLY A 35 3.81 8.18 2.92
C GLY A 35 4.50 8.96 4.04
N ASN A 36 3.91 8.90 5.22
CA ASN A 36 4.44 9.45 6.47
C ASN A 36 4.40 8.35 7.53
N VAL A 37 5.48 7.56 7.61
CA VAL A 37 5.56 6.32 8.37
C VAL A 37 6.61 6.44 9.48
N ASN A 38 6.32 5.88 10.66
CA ASN A 38 7.29 5.77 11.75
C ASN A 38 8.12 4.48 11.62
N PRO A 39 9.43 4.56 11.31
CA PRO A 39 10.25 3.38 11.00
C PRO A 39 10.61 2.52 12.21
N ILE A 40 10.38 3.00 13.43
CA ILE A 40 10.71 2.30 14.69
C ILE A 40 9.51 2.13 15.61
N GLY A 41 8.32 2.50 15.13
CA GLY A 41 7.07 2.33 15.89
C GLY A 41 6.66 0.86 16.01
N VAL A 42 5.68 0.59 16.87
CA VAL A 42 5.16 -0.78 17.10
C VAL A 42 4.59 -1.45 15.84
N ARG A 43 4.19 -0.67 14.84
CA ARG A 43 3.68 -1.15 13.53
C ARG A 43 4.78 -1.26 12.47
N SER A 44 6.00 -0.79 12.74
CA SER A 44 7.03 -0.64 11.71
C SER A 44 7.47 -1.97 11.09
N CYS A 45 7.40 -3.07 11.84
CA CYS A 45 7.70 -4.40 11.31
C CYS A 45 6.82 -4.76 10.09
N TYR A 46 5.57 -4.29 10.06
CA TYR A 46 4.65 -4.48 8.95
C TYR A 46 4.82 -3.38 7.90
N ASP A 47 4.79 -2.11 8.32
CA ASP A 47 4.78 -0.96 7.42
C ASP A 47 6.08 -0.88 6.60
N GLU A 48 7.24 -0.91 7.27
CA GLU A 48 8.55 -0.91 6.60
C GLU A 48 8.83 -2.23 5.88
N GLY A 49 8.28 -3.35 6.37
CA GLY A 49 8.36 -4.64 5.70
C GLY A 49 7.72 -4.60 4.31
N LYS A 50 6.54 -3.98 4.20
CA LYS A 50 5.83 -3.81 2.93
C LYS A 50 6.52 -2.80 2.01
N ARG A 51 6.98 -1.67 2.54
CA ARG A 51 7.78 -0.68 1.78
C ARG A 51 9.05 -1.30 1.20
N THR A 52 9.76 -2.09 2.01
CA THR A 52 10.95 -2.82 1.55
C THR A 52 10.60 -3.84 0.47
N ALA A 53 9.46 -4.52 0.59
CA ALA A 53 9.03 -5.50 -0.41
C ALA A 53 8.67 -4.85 -1.76
N GLU A 54 8.08 -3.65 -1.77
CA GLU A 54 7.87 -2.86 -3.00
C GLU A 54 9.21 -2.49 -3.64
N THR A 55 10.16 -1.98 -2.84
CA THR A 55 11.51 -1.66 -3.32
C THR A 55 12.16 -2.85 -4.00
N LEU A 56 12.14 -4.04 -3.36
CA LEU A 56 12.73 -5.25 -3.93
C LEU A 56 12.04 -5.70 -5.23
N ALA A 57 10.72 -5.50 -5.35
CA ALA A 57 9.98 -5.85 -6.56
C ALA A 57 10.30 -4.91 -7.73
N MET A 58 10.50 -3.61 -7.46
CA MET A 58 10.89 -2.60 -8.45
C MET A 58 12.37 -2.72 -8.87
N ASP A 59 13.27 -2.97 -7.92
CA ASP A 59 14.71 -3.11 -8.15
C ASP A 59 15.05 -4.35 -8.99
N GLN A 60 14.33 -5.47 -8.83
CA GLN A 60 14.48 -6.65 -9.70
C GLN A 60 14.25 -6.36 -11.19
N ARG A 61 13.63 -5.22 -11.53
CA ARG A 61 13.40 -4.73 -12.90
C ARG A 61 14.34 -3.59 -13.33
N GLY A 62 15.29 -3.17 -12.48
CA GLY A 62 16.24 -2.09 -12.78
C GLY A 62 15.67 -0.68 -12.64
N LEU A 63 14.59 -0.50 -11.87
CA LEU A 63 14.03 0.81 -11.54
C LEU A 63 14.71 1.34 -10.28
N ASN A 64 15.42 2.47 -10.40
CA ASN A 64 16.09 3.15 -9.26
C ASN A 64 15.05 3.58 -8.22
N VAL A 65 15.08 2.99 -7.03
CA VAL A 65 14.27 3.41 -5.89
C VAL A 65 15.09 4.34 -5.02
N GLU A 66 14.84 5.65 -5.09
CA GLU A 66 15.42 6.64 -4.18
C GLU A 66 14.62 6.69 -2.87
N ALA A 67 14.93 5.78 -1.93
CA ALA A 67 14.30 5.78 -0.61
C ALA A 67 15.35 5.92 0.49
N LEU A 68 15.62 7.17 0.93
CA LEU A 68 16.27 7.49 2.21
C LEU A 68 16.26 9.02 2.46
N ARG A 69 15.23 9.56 3.13
CA ARG A 69 15.34 10.85 3.84
C ARG A 69 14.54 10.87 5.14
N LYS A 70 15.21 11.36 6.19
CA LYS A 70 14.71 11.56 7.57
C LYS A 70 13.75 12.74 7.62
N GLN A 71 12.50 12.51 8.03
CA GLN A 71 11.53 13.58 8.35
C GLN A 71 10.81 13.31 9.69
N PRO A 72 10.24 14.36 10.33
CA PRO A 72 9.89 14.34 11.74
C PRO A 72 8.62 13.54 12.06
N LEU A 73 8.61 12.92 13.24
CA LEU A 73 7.50 12.17 13.83
C LEU A 73 6.36 13.08 14.32
N ILE A 74 5.11 12.61 14.18
CA ILE A 74 3.92 13.16 14.85
C ILE A 74 3.10 12.00 15.45
N VAL A 75 2.39 12.30 16.53
CA VAL A 75 1.56 11.42 17.36
C VAL A 75 0.08 11.48 16.94
N TYR A 76 -0.58 10.32 16.89
CA TYR A 76 -2.03 10.10 16.64
C TYR A 76 -2.88 10.30 17.92
N GLY A 77 -4.14 10.76 18.00
CA GLY A 77 -5.27 11.07 17.08
C GLY A 77 -6.58 11.05 17.93
N ASP A 78 -7.71 11.60 17.49
CA ASP A 78 -8.91 11.89 18.34
C ASP A 78 -10.14 10.98 18.13
N GLY A 79 -10.03 9.92 17.31
CA GLY A 79 -11.14 9.00 17.03
C GLY A 79 -11.98 9.33 15.79
N LYS A 80 -11.68 10.43 15.06
CA LYS A 80 -12.39 10.82 13.82
C LYS A 80 -11.83 10.20 12.54
N GLN A 81 -10.92 9.25 12.65
CA GLN A 81 -10.31 8.62 11.48
C GLN A 81 -11.35 7.90 10.61
N THR A 82 -11.31 8.15 9.31
CA THR A 82 -12.13 7.49 8.30
C THR A 82 -11.39 6.29 7.71
N ARG A 83 -12.17 5.30 7.21
CA ARG A 83 -11.66 4.15 6.45
C ARG A 83 -12.59 3.89 5.28
N SER A 84 -12.02 3.45 4.17
CA SER A 84 -12.77 2.98 3.01
C SER A 84 -12.75 1.46 2.96
N PHE A 85 -13.91 0.85 2.70
CA PHE A 85 -14.07 -0.61 2.69
C PHE A 85 -14.39 -1.09 1.28
N GLN A 86 -13.62 -2.06 0.79
CA GLN A 86 -13.83 -2.72 -0.50
C GLN A 86 -14.34 -4.14 -0.27
N TYR A 87 -15.31 -4.57 -1.08
CA TYR A 87 -15.78 -5.94 -1.06
C TYR A 87 -14.77 -6.88 -1.73
N VAL A 88 -14.64 -8.12 -1.23
CA VAL A 88 -13.58 -9.04 -1.64
C VAL A 88 -13.63 -9.40 -3.13
N SER A 89 -14.82 -9.53 -3.73
CA SER A 89 -14.91 -9.87 -5.16
C SER A 89 -14.36 -8.76 -6.05
N ASP A 90 -14.53 -7.49 -5.66
CA ASP A 90 -14.02 -6.35 -6.42
C ASP A 90 -12.49 -6.28 -6.36
N LEU A 91 -11.91 -6.63 -5.20
CA LEU A 91 -10.46 -6.74 -5.04
C LEU A 91 -9.90 -7.86 -5.93
N VAL A 92 -10.51 -9.04 -5.90
CA VAL A 92 -10.06 -10.19 -6.71
C VAL A 92 -10.12 -9.86 -8.20
N GLU A 93 -11.21 -9.24 -8.67
CA GLU A 93 -11.34 -8.78 -10.05
C GLU A 93 -10.24 -7.78 -10.43
N GLY A 94 -9.95 -6.80 -9.56
CA GLY A 94 -8.87 -5.84 -9.78
C GLY A 94 -7.49 -6.51 -9.88
N LEU A 95 -7.20 -7.48 -9.01
CA LEU A 95 -5.95 -8.24 -9.03
C LEU A 95 -5.78 -9.07 -10.31
N MET A 96 -6.85 -9.73 -10.77
CA MET A 96 -6.84 -10.50 -12.02
C MET A 96 -6.55 -9.59 -13.23
N ARG A 97 -7.22 -8.44 -13.31
CA ARG A 97 -6.98 -7.47 -14.39
C ARG A 97 -5.56 -6.92 -14.41
N LEU A 98 -5.00 -6.61 -13.24
CA LEU A 98 -3.61 -6.17 -13.13
C LEU A 98 -2.62 -7.25 -13.57
N MET A 99 -2.91 -8.52 -13.26
CA MET A 99 -2.07 -9.66 -13.64
C MET A 99 -2.15 -9.99 -15.14
N GLU A 100 -3.30 -9.76 -15.77
CA GLU A 100 -3.50 -10.02 -17.21
C GLU A 100 -3.01 -8.86 -18.09
N GLY A 101 -2.96 -7.64 -17.54
CA GLY A 101 -2.52 -6.45 -18.25
C GLY A 101 -1.00 -6.29 -18.35
N ASN A 102 -0.56 -5.33 -19.16
CA ASN A 102 0.85 -4.95 -19.27
C ASN A 102 1.16 -3.70 -18.45
N HIS A 103 0.79 -3.74 -17.16
CA HIS A 103 0.93 -2.62 -16.23
C HIS A 103 2.20 -2.77 -15.39
N VAL A 104 2.88 -1.65 -15.12
CA VAL A 104 4.08 -1.60 -14.27
C VAL A 104 3.95 -0.43 -13.32
N GLY A 105 4.11 -0.72 -12.03
CA GLY A 105 4.04 0.28 -10.97
C GLY A 105 3.04 -0.11 -9.89
N PRO A 106 2.96 0.71 -8.83
CA PRO A 106 1.92 0.58 -7.81
C PRO A 106 0.56 1.01 -8.38
N PHE A 107 -0.50 0.32 -7.96
CA PHE A 107 -1.88 0.66 -8.28
C PHE A 107 -2.72 0.50 -7.01
N ASN A 108 -3.44 1.55 -6.63
CA ASN A 108 -4.37 1.50 -5.52
C ASN A 108 -5.64 0.75 -5.95
N LEU A 109 -5.92 -0.35 -5.26
CA LEU A 109 -7.18 -1.08 -5.37
C LEU A 109 -7.99 -0.82 -4.10
N GLY A 110 -9.11 -0.12 -4.24
CA GLY A 110 -9.97 0.23 -3.14
C GLY A 110 -11.29 0.85 -3.61
N ASN A 111 -12.26 0.89 -2.71
CA ASN A 111 -13.48 1.67 -2.90
C ASN A 111 -13.24 3.07 -2.33
N PRO A 112 -13.51 4.17 -3.05
CA PRO A 112 -13.33 5.53 -2.52
C PRO A 112 -14.38 5.93 -1.46
N GLY A 113 -15.44 5.13 -1.27
CA GLY A 113 -16.45 5.39 -0.25
C GLY A 113 -15.87 5.31 1.17
N GLU A 114 -15.76 6.45 1.83
CA GLU A 114 -15.28 6.56 3.21
C GLU A 114 -16.40 6.49 4.23
N PHE A 115 -16.13 5.77 5.31
CA PHE A 115 -17.02 5.64 6.45
C PHE A 115 -16.23 5.92 7.72
N THR A 116 -16.85 6.60 8.67
CA THR A 116 -16.36 6.63 10.05
C THR A 116 -16.58 5.26 10.69
N MET A 117 -15.77 4.92 11.69
CA MET A 117 -15.98 3.68 12.45
C MET A 117 -17.34 3.63 13.14
N LEU A 118 -17.91 4.79 13.48
CA LEU A 118 -19.24 4.90 14.08
C LEU A 118 -20.36 4.62 13.08
N GLU A 119 -20.22 5.07 11.82
CA GLU A 119 -21.17 4.74 10.75
C GLU A 119 -21.14 3.24 10.44
N LEU A 120 -19.95 2.65 10.36
CA LEU A 120 -19.82 1.21 10.18
C LEU A 120 -20.50 0.44 11.32
N ALA A 121 -20.25 0.82 12.57
CA ALA A 121 -20.82 0.15 13.74
C ALA A 121 -22.36 0.20 13.82
N LYS A 122 -23.02 1.11 13.08
CA LYS A 122 -24.49 1.18 13.00
C LYS A 122 -25.10 0.27 11.93
N VAL A 123 -24.28 -0.22 11.01
CA VAL A 123 -24.72 -1.06 9.88
C VAL A 123 -24.61 -2.56 10.20
N ILE A 124 -23.84 -2.93 11.23
CA ILE A 124 -23.67 -4.30 11.76
C ILE A 124 -24.59 -4.51 12.96
#